data_AF-A0A4P7L232-F1
#
_entry.id   AF-A0A4P7L232-F1
#
_cell.length_a   1.000
_cell.length_b   1.000
_cell.length_c   1.000
_cell.angle_alpha   90.00
_cell.angle_beta   90.00
_cell.angle_gamma   90.00
#
_symmetry.space_group_name_H-M   'P 1'
#
loop_
_entity.id
_entity.type
_entity.pdbx_description
1 polymer ?
#
loop_
_entity_poly.entity_id
_entity_poly.type
_entity_poly.pdbx_seq_one_letter_code
_entity_poly.pdbx_strand_id
1 'polypeptide(L)'
;MYIPRPAKLLFTIDDGWNKFLEKYGDSVSSWTSLSVERMLACGTCAMGVRRYCCASSDCSHSRFFCQSCKSKACSSCGFKATEQWLAQQVHILPDCDWQHITFTMPHLLWPFFNNNWLLLNALFRAATELCCSWLANRVSKLVFSVPCILMAGNSINIRMFMFPSLEGFG
;
A
#
# COMPACT_ATOMS: atom_id res chain seq x y z
N MET A 1 12.34 -27.84 0.01
CA MET A 1 13.09 -26.88 -0.83
C MET A 1 12.41 -25.52 -0.71
N TYR A 2 13.08 -24.50 -0.18
CA TYR A 2 12.52 -23.14 -0.10
C TYR A 2 12.57 -22.52 -1.49
N ILE A 3 11.41 -22.30 -2.11
CA ILE A 3 11.33 -21.59 -3.39
C ILE A 3 11.21 -20.10 -3.05
N PRO A 4 12.21 -19.26 -3.36
CA PRO A 4 12.11 -17.84 -3.11
C PRO A 4 10.99 -17.25 -3.96
N ARG A 5 10.24 -16.31 -3.38
CA ARG A 5 9.17 -15.62 -4.10
C ARG A 5 9.74 -14.90 -5.32
N PRO A 6 9.00 -14.77 -6.44
CA PRO A 6 9.51 -14.14 -7.67
C PRO A 6 10.14 -12.77 -7.45
N ALA A 7 9.53 -11.93 -6.60
CA ALA A 7 10.08 -10.62 -6.27
C ALA A 7 11.44 -10.69 -5.56
N LYS A 8 11.67 -11.68 -4.67
CA LYS A 8 12.98 -11.88 -4.05
C LYS A 8 14.00 -12.38 -5.05
N LEU A 9 13.56 -13.30 -5.92
CA LEU A 9 14.40 -13.89 -6.96
C LEU A 9 15.08 -12.81 -7.80
N LEU A 10 14.34 -11.76 -8.18
CA LEU A 10 14.88 -10.62 -8.95
C LEU A 10 16.09 -9.94 -8.29
N PHE A 11 16.12 -9.84 -6.96
CA PHE A 11 17.22 -9.19 -6.23
C PHE A 11 18.34 -10.15 -5.84
N THR A 12 18.08 -11.46 -5.85
CA THR A 12 19.05 -12.49 -5.48
C THR A 12 19.72 -13.17 -6.67
N ILE A 13 19.11 -13.15 -7.86
CA ILE A 13 19.72 -13.67 -9.09
C ILE A 13 21.02 -12.90 -9.34
N ASP A 14 22.10 -13.65 -9.58
CA ASP A 14 23.44 -13.13 -9.89
C ASP A 14 23.95 -12.07 -8.92
N ASP A 15 23.53 -12.12 -7.65
CA ASP A 15 23.86 -11.11 -6.64
C ASP A 15 23.45 -9.68 -7.04
N GLY A 16 22.33 -9.57 -7.77
CA GLY A 16 21.89 -8.35 -8.45
C GLY A 16 21.69 -7.15 -7.52
N TRP A 17 21.26 -7.36 -6.28
CA TRP A 17 21.11 -6.26 -5.32
C TRP A 17 22.45 -5.63 -4.91
N ASN A 18 23.46 -6.44 -4.60
CA ASN A 18 24.77 -5.92 -4.20
C ASN A 18 25.46 -5.23 -5.38
N LYS A 19 25.42 -5.83 -6.57
CA LYS A 19 25.91 -5.20 -7.82
C LYS A 19 25.23 -3.87 -8.13
N PHE A 20 23.93 -3.76 -7.84
CA PHE A 20 23.18 -2.51 -8.00
C PHE A 20 23.65 -1.45 -7.00
N LEU A 21 23.86 -1.82 -5.73
CA LEU A 21 24.38 -0.91 -4.70
C LEU A 21 25.81 -0.43 -5.00
N GLU A 22 26.67 -1.28 -5.56
CA GLU A 22 28.03 -0.87 -5.98
C GLU A 22 27.99 0.22 -7.05
N LYS A 23 27.02 0.18 -7.97
CA LYS A 23 26.93 1.12 -9.09
C LYS A 23 26.11 2.38 -8.79
N TYR A 24 25.09 2.27 -7.94
CA TYR A 24 24.10 3.32 -7.71
C TYR A 24 23.85 3.64 -6.23
N GLY A 25 24.61 3.08 -5.30
CA GLY A 25 24.40 3.19 -3.85
C GLY A 25 24.20 4.63 -3.37
N ASP A 26 24.98 5.58 -3.88
CA ASP A 26 24.89 7.00 -3.52
C ASP A 26 23.58 7.68 -3.95
N SER A 27 22.90 7.15 -4.96
CA SER A 27 21.61 7.67 -5.45
C SER A 27 20.41 7.05 -4.73
N VAL A 28 20.62 5.99 -3.94
CA VAL A 28 19.53 5.25 -3.30
C VAL A 28 19.29 5.81 -1.90
N SER A 29 18.06 6.25 -1.65
CA SER A 29 17.64 6.66 -0.31
C SER A 29 17.83 5.52 0.70
N SER A 30 18.26 5.85 1.92
CA SER A 30 18.38 4.91 3.04
C SER A 30 17.10 4.10 3.27
N TRP A 31 15.94 4.72 3.05
CA TRP A 31 14.64 4.05 3.18
C TRP A 31 14.41 2.96 2.12
N THR A 32 14.86 3.21 0.89
CA THR A 32 14.76 2.25 -0.21
C THR A 32 15.64 1.04 0.07
N SER A 33 16.90 1.27 0.48
CA SER A 33 17.82 0.17 0.84
C SER A 33 17.28 -0.67 1.99
N LEU A 34 16.83 -0.02 3.07
CA LEU A 34 16.21 -0.68 4.22
C LEU A 34 14.98 -1.52 3.81
N SER A 35 14.16 -1.00 2.89
CA SER A 35 12.96 -1.69 2.42
C SER A 35 13.28 -2.97 1.65
N VAL A 36 14.31 -2.93 0.81
CA VAL A 36 14.77 -4.09 0.02
C VAL A 36 15.43 -5.12 0.93
N GLU A 37 16.32 -4.71 1.83
CA GLU A 37 16.99 -5.61 2.77
C GLU A 37 15.99 -6.33 3.69
N ARG A 38 15.00 -5.61 4.24
CA ARG A 38 13.93 -6.22 5.05
C ARG A 38 13.08 -7.19 4.23
N MET A 39 12.83 -6.89 2.96
CA MET A 39 12.15 -7.82 2.06
C MET A 39 12.98 -9.08 1.84
N LEU A 40 14.29 -8.96 1.58
CA LEU A 40 15.19 -10.10 1.40
C LEU A 40 15.25 -10.98 2.65
N ALA A 41 15.35 -10.38 3.85
CA ALA A 41 15.35 -11.09 5.12
C ALA A 41 14.00 -11.74 5.49
N CYS A 42 12.87 -11.28 4.90
CA CYS A 42 11.52 -11.71 5.28
C CYS A 42 11.31 -13.24 5.21
N GLY A 43 10.93 -13.88 6.31
CA GLY A 43 10.67 -15.33 6.32
C GLY A 43 11.94 -16.19 6.30
N THR A 44 13.09 -15.58 6.58
CA THR A 44 14.34 -16.29 6.90
C THR A 44 14.62 -16.21 8.40
N CYS A 45 15.57 -17.00 8.89
CA CYS A 45 15.98 -16.98 10.30
C CYS A 45 16.53 -15.62 10.76
N ALA A 46 16.99 -14.76 9.83
CA ALA A 46 17.50 -13.42 10.13
C ALA A 46 16.46 -12.48 10.76
N MET A 47 15.17 -12.71 10.51
CA MET A 47 14.07 -11.94 11.13
C MET A 47 13.65 -12.47 12.50
N GLY A 48 14.31 -13.51 13.00
CA GLY A 48 13.91 -14.25 14.18
C GLY A 48 12.99 -15.43 13.90
N VAL A 49 13.04 -16.41 14.78
CA VAL A 49 12.33 -17.70 14.64
C VAL A 49 11.47 -17.94 15.87
N ARG A 50 10.25 -18.42 15.67
CA ARG A 50 9.39 -18.95 16.73
C ARG A 50 9.36 -20.48 16.62
N ARG A 51 9.64 -21.15 17.74
CA ARG A 51 9.51 -22.59 17.86
C ARG A 51 8.17 -22.91 18.53
N TYR A 52 7.35 -23.70 17.86
CA TYR A 52 6.14 -24.25 18.42
C TYR A 52 6.39 -25.71 18.76
N CYS A 53 6.13 -26.09 20.00
CA CYS A 53 6.21 -27.46 20.49
C CYS A 53 4.79 -27.98 20.79
N CYS A 54 4.61 -29.29 20.73
CA CYS A 54 3.39 -29.92 21.21
C CYS A 54 3.20 -29.63 22.71
N ALA A 55 1.95 -29.53 23.17
CA ALA A 55 1.63 -29.29 24.57
C ALA A 55 1.95 -30.51 25.47
N SER A 56 1.95 -31.71 24.89
CA SER A 56 2.29 -32.95 25.60
C SER A 56 3.81 -33.06 25.79
N SER A 57 4.25 -33.32 27.03
CA SER A 57 5.65 -33.53 27.40
C SER A 57 6.33 -34.68 26.65
N ASP A 58 5.53 -35.64 26.18
CA ASP A 58 6.02 -36.88 25.59
C ASP A 58 6.18 -36.79 24.06
N CYS A 59 5.84 -35.63 23.48
CA CYS A 59 5.86 -35.41 22.04
C CYS A 59 7.01 -34.48 21.65
N SER A 60 8.02 -35.01 20.95
CA SER A 60 9.20 -34.27 20.48
C SER A 60 8.97 -33.42 19.22
N HIS A 61 7.73 -33.41 18.69
CA HIS A 61 7.39 -32.64 17.51
C HIS A 61 7.54 -31.14 17.77
N SER A 62 8.41 -30.50 16.99
CA SER A 62 8.56 -29.06 16.98
C SER A 62 8.55 -28.53 15.56
N ARG A 63 7.94 -27.36 15.38
CA ARG A 63 7.96 -26.62 14.11
C ARG A 63 8.54 -25.24 14.32
N PHE A 64 9.40 -24.84 13.39
CA PHE A 64 10.03 -23.53 13.38
C PHE A 64 9.35 -22.65 12.35
N PHE A 65 8.99 -21.43 12.75
CA PHE A 65 8.40 -20.43 11.89
C PHE A 65 9.26 -19.17 11.90
N CYS A 66 9.76 -18.78 10.73
CA CYS A 66 10.49 -17.53 10.57
C CYS A 66 9.51 -16.34 10.54
N GLN A 67 9.87 -15.25 11.21
CA GLN A 67 9.01 -14.07 11.26
C GLN A 67 8.99 -13.30 9.94
N SER A 68 7.87 -12.62 9.70
CA SER A 68 7.68 -11.77 8.52
C SER A 68 8.17 -10.34 8.79
N CYS A 69 8.63 -9.65 7.74
CA CYS A 69 9.18 -8.29 7.86
C CYS A 69 8.13 -7.19 8.10
N LYS A 70 6.85 -7.47 7.81
CA LYS A 70 5.72 -6.53 7.86
C LYS A 70 5.92 -5.23 7.04
N SER A 71 6.88 -5.20 6.13
CA SER A 71 7.11 -4.07 5.23
C SER A 71 6.13 -4.09 4.06
N LYS A 72 5.65 -2.91 3.64
CA LYS A 72 4.82 -2.72 2.43
C LYS A 72 5.57 -3.07 1.14
N ALA A 73 6.90 -2.89 1.12
CA ALA A 73 7.72 -3.19 -0.06
C ALA A 73 7.85 -4.70 -0.34
N CYS A 74 7.67 -5.55 0.68
CA CYS A 74 7.69 -7.00 0.50
C CYS A 74 6.39 -7.45 -0.15
N SER A 75 6.45 -8.05 -1.34
CA SER A 75 5.26 -8.47 -2.10
C SER A 75 4.23 -9.26 -1.29
N SER A 76 4.67 -10.17 -0.41
CA SER A 76 3.76 -10.96 0.41
C SER A 76 3.24 -10.23 1.65
N CYS A 77 4.09 -9.46 2.33
CA CYS A 77 3.66 -8.73 3.52
C CYS A 77 2.77 -7.54 3.14
N GLY A 78 3.15 -6.83 2.07
CA GLY A 78 2.36 -5.79 1.43
C GLY A 78 1.01 -6.34 0.97
N PHE A 79 0.98 -7.43 0.21
CA PHE A 79 -0.29 -8.04 -0.24
C PHE A 79 -1.22 -8.40 0.93
N LYS A 80 -0.69 -9.08 1.96
CA LYS A 80 -1.49 -9.42 3.15
C LYS A 80 -1.98 -8.18 3.91
N ALA A 81 -1.16 -7.15 4.00
CA ALA A 81 -1.56 -5.88 4.61
C ALA A 81 -2.66 -5.18 3.79
N THR A 82 -2.56 -5.22 2.45
CA THR A 82 -3.59 -4.70 1.54
C THR A 82 -4.90 -5.47 1.67
N GLU A 83 -4.85 -6.80 1.76
CA GLU A 83 -6.02 -7.64 1.96
C GLU A 83 -6.71 -7.35 3.30
N GLN A 84 -5.94 -7.24 4.38
CA GLN A 84 -6.46 -6.85 5.70
C GLN A 84 -7.09 -5.46 5.69
N TRP A 85 -6.45 -4.50 5.02
CA TRP A 85 -7.00 -3.16 4.85
C TRP A 85 -8.29 -3.18 4.01
N LEU A 86 -8.32 -3.94 2.92
CA LEU A 86 -9.49 -4.07 2.07
C LEU A 86 -10.69 -4.64 2.85
N ALA A 87 -10.46 -5.70 3.63
CA ALA A 87 -11.50 -6.26 4.49
C ALA A 87 -12.08 -5.22 5.46
N GLN A 88 -11.24 -4.36 6.03
CA GLN A 88 -11.69 -3.25 6.88
C GLN A 88 -12.47 -2.18 6.09
N GLN A 89 -12.03 -1.84 4.88
CA GLN A 89 -12.72 -0.84 4.06
C GLN A 89 -14.10 -1.30 3.61
N VAL A 90 -14.25 -2.57 3.25
CA VAL A 90 -15.56 -3.13 2.83
C VAL A 90 -16.60 -2.96 3.94
N HIS A 91 -16.22 -3.05 5.21
CA HIS A 91 -17.14 -2.83 6.33
C HIS A 91 -17.50 -1.35 6.58
N ILE A 92 -16.69 -0.41 6.08
CA ILE A 92 -16.91 1.04 6.24
C ILE A 92 -17.78 1.58 5.09
N LEU A 93 -17.69 0.96 3.92
CA LEU A 93 -18.43 1.38 2.74
C LEU A 93 -19.93 1.07 2.92
N PRO A 94 -20.82 2.05 2.66
CA PRO A 94 -22.25 1.79 2.66
C PRO A 94 -22.64 0.83 1.55
N ASP A 95 -23.64 -0.01 1.82
CA ASP A 95 -24.23 -0.94 0.85
C ASP A 95 -25.19 -0.20 -0.09
N CYS A 96 -24.63 0.61 -0.99
CA CYS A 96 -25.37 1.36 -2.01
C CYS A 96 -24.56 1.52 -3.29
N ASP A 97 -25.23 1.92 -4.38
CA ASP A 97 -24.55 2.26 -5.62
C ASP A 97 -23.65 3.49 -5.43
N TRP A 98 -22.40 3.40 -5.87
CA TRP A 98 -21.42 4.48 -5.76
C TRP A 98 -20.74 4.76 -7.08
N GLN A 99 -20.23 5.98 -7.24
CA GLN A 99 -19.48 6.40 -8.41
C GLN A 99 -18.01 6.66 -8.05
N HIS A 100 -17.13 6.16 -8.91
CA HIS A 100 -15.68 6.37 -8.80
C HIS A 100 -15.22 7.42 -9.79
N ILE A 101 -14.68 8.54 -9.27
CA ILE A 101 -14.05 9.57 -10.10
C ILE A 101 -12.54 9.50 -9.92
N THR A 102 -11.83 9.47 -11.03
CA THR A 102 -10.36 9.58 -11.06
C THR A 102 -9.96 10.88 -11.72
N PHE A 103 -9.27 11.75 -10.97
CA PHE A 103 -8.57 12.90 -11.54
C PHE A 103 -7.13 12.50 -11.84
N THR A 104 -6.78 12.55 -13.11
CA THR A 104 -5.42 12.28 -13.57
C THR A 104 -4.65 13.59 -13.60
N MET A 105 -3.56 13.69 -12.85
CA MET A 105 -2.69 14.86 -12.89
C MET A 105 -1.93 14.94 -14.22
N PRO A 106 -1.94 16.08 -14.94
CA PRO A 106 -1.09 16.28 -16.12
C PRO A 106 0.40 16.07 -15.81
N HIS A 107 1.12 15.42 -16.72
CA HIS A 107 2.53 15.05 -16.53
C HIS A 107 3.46 16.24 -16.24
N LEU A 108 3.14 17.42 -16.78
CA LEU A 108 3.89 18.66 -16.57
C LEU A 108 3.95 19.09 -15.10
N LEU A 109 2.95 18.72 -14.30
CA LEU A 109 2.85 19.10 -12.89
C LEU A 109 3.50 18.08 -11.95
N TRP A 110 3.88 16.88 -12.44
CA TRP A 110 4.45 15.84 -11.59
C TRP A 110 5.75 16.28 -10.89
N PRO A 111 6.74 16.90 -11.56
CA PRO A 111 7.98 17.32 -10.89
C PRO A 111 7.71 18.32 -9.76
N PHE A 112 6.73 19.20 -9.95
CA PHE A 112 6.35 20.22 -8.96
C PHE A 112 5.81 19.59 -7.67
N PHE A 113 4.89 18.62 -7.77
CA PHE A 113 4.34 17.92 -6.61
C PHE A 113 5.30 16.89 -6.02
N ASN A 114 6.15 16.26 -6.83
CA ASN A 114 7.16 15.33 -6.33
C ASN A 114 8.18 16.03 -5.43
N ASN A 115 8.55 17.27 -5.76
CA ASN A 115 9.44 18.08 -4.93
C ASN A 115 8.74 18.66 -3.68
N ASN A 116 7.41 18.83 -3.73
CA ASN A 116 6.62 19.47 -2.68
C ASN A 116 5.42 18.59 -2.26
N TRP A 117 5.70 17.46 -1.64
CA TRP A 117 4.69 16.47 -1.26
C TRP A 117 3.58 17.03 -0.36
N LEU A 118 3.87 18.04 0.46
CA LEU A 118 2.89 18.70 1.34
C LEU A 118 1.73 19.37 0.57
N LEU A 119 1.99 19.83 -0.66
CA LEU A 119 0.98 20.47 -1.50
C LEU A 119 -0.08 19.48 -1.98
N LEU A 120 0.19 18.17 -1.94
CA LEU A 120 -0.82 17.16 -2.26
C LEU A 120 -2.03 17.26 -1.33
N ASN A 121 -1.83 17.58 -0.05
CA ASN A 121 -2.93 17.78 0.89
C ASN A 121 -3.85 18.93 0.49
N ALA A 122 -3.28 20.05 0.02
CA ALA A 122 -4.06 21.19 -0.46
C ALA A 122 -4.83 20.83 -1.75
N LEU A 123 -4.20 20.06 -2.64
CA LEU A 123 -4.83 19.56 -3.85
C LEU A 123 -6.04 18.66 -3.55
N PHE A 124 -5.95 17.76 -2.55
CA PHE A 124 -7.10 16.96 -2.12
C PHE A 124 -8.23 17.81 -1.57
N ARG A 125 -7.91 18.82 -0.73
CA ARG A 125 -8.93 19.73 -0.21
C ARG A 125 -9.65 20.45 -1.34
N ALA A 126 -8.90 21.00 -2.31
CA ALA A 126 -9.49 21.67 -3.46
C ALA A 126 -10.35 20.73 -4.31
N ALA A 127 -9.91 19.49 -4.56
CA ALA A 127 -10.68 18.49 -5.30
C ALA A 127 -11.99 18.13 -4.56
N THR A 128 -11.91 17.91 -3.24
CA THR A 128 -13.08 17.64 -2.40
C THR A 128 -14.04 18.83 -2.38
N GLU A 129 -13.55 20.05 -2.20
CA GLU A 129 -14.36 21.27 -2.22
C GLU A 129 -15.07 21.46 -3.56
N LEU A 130 -14.37 21.25 -4.68
CA LEU A 130 -14.93 21.34 -6.02
C LEU A 130 -16.01 20.29 -6.26
N CYS A 131 -15.79 19.05 -5.82
CA CYS A 131 -16.81 18.01 -5.94
C CYS A 131 -18.02 18.30 -5.04
N CYS A 132 -17.80 18.71 -3.79
CA CYS A 132 -18.88 19.09 -2.89
C CYS A 132 -19.70 20.27 -3.43
N SER A 133 -19.04 21.31 -3.97
CA SER A 133 -19.75 22.47 -4.54
C SER A 133 -20.52 22.11 -5.81
N TRP A 134 -19.93 21.28 -6.68
CA TRP A 134 -20.59 20.83 -7.90
C TRP A 134 -21.81 19.95 -7.60
N LEU A 135 -21.71 19.05 -6.63
CA LEU A 135 -22.80 18.19 -6.19
C LEU A 135 -23.89 18.97 -5.46
N ALA A 136 -23.55 19.92 -4.58
CA ALA A 136 -24.53 20.75 -3.87
C ALA A 136 -25.45 21.53 -4.82
N ASN A 137 -24.95 21.89 -6.02
CA ASN A 137 -25.74 22.57 -7.04
C ASN A 137 -26.63 21.62 -7.88
N ARG A 138 -26.46 20.30 -7.79
CA ARG A 138 -27.17 19.32 -8.64
C ARG A 138 -28.00 18.30 -7.86
N VAL A 139 -27.62 17.98 -6.64
CA VAL A 139 -28.26 16.95 -5.82
C VAL A 139 -28.37 17.46 -4.39
N SER A 140 -29.59 17.50 -3.86
CA SER A 140 -29.91 18.11 -2.56
C SER A 140 -29.39 17.33 -1.34
N LYS A 141 -28.89 16.09 -1.52
CA LYS A 141 -28.40 15.23 -0.42
C LYS A 141 -27.28 14.30 -0.89
N LEU A 142 -26.02 14.59 -0.53
CA LEU A 142 -24.89 13.67 -0.74
C LEU A 142 -23.63 14.17 0.00
N VAL A 143 -23.14 13.46 1.02
CA VAL A 143 -21.82 13.79 1.60
C VAL A 143 -21.15 12.54 2.21
N PHE A 144 -20.36 11.85 1.40
CA PHE A 144 -19.12 11.25 1.89
C PHE A 144 -18.15 11.16 0.71
N SER A 145 -16.97 11.77 0.84
CA SER A 145 -15.87 11.59 -0.11
C SER A 145 -14.67 11.07 0.65
N VAL A 146 -14.18 9.90 0.23
CA VAL A 146 -12.91 9.36 0.74
C VAL A 146 -11.88 9.63 -0.34
N PRO A 147 -11.05 10.69 -0.22
CA PRO A 147 -9.94 10.89 -1.11
C PRO A 147 -8.87 9.84 -0.81
N CYS A 148 -8.40 9.13 -1.84
CA CYS A 148 -7.26 8.24 -1.73
C CYS A 148 -6.28 8.52 -2.88
N ILE A 149 -4.98 8.54 -2.55
CA ILE A 149 -3.91 8.62 -3.53
C ILE A 149 -3.63 7.21 -4.04
N LEU A 150 -3.61 7.04 -5.36
CA LEU A 150 -3.02 5.86 -5.95
C LEU A 150 -1.86 6.30 -6.83
N MET A 151 -0.66 6.13 -6.30
CA MET A 151 0.59 6.32 -7.04
C MET A 151 0.83 5.03 -7.84
N ALA A 152 0.76 5.11 -9.16
CA ALA A 152 1.11 4.00 -10.05
C ALA A 152 2.23 4.49 -10.99
N GLY A 153 3.47 4.09 -10.71
CA GLY A 153 4.65 4.64 -11.38
C GLY A 153 4.86 6.12 -11.05
N ASN A 154 5.13 6.95 -12.07
CA ASN A 154 5.26 8.41 -11.92
C ASN A 154 3.92 9.17 -11.97
N SER A 155 2.81 8.47 -12.18
CA SER A 155 1.49 9.10 -12.31
C SER A 155 0.85 9.31 -10.95
N ILE A 156 0.58 10.58 -10.61
CA ILE A 156 -0.21 10.96 -9.44
C ILE A 156 -1.69 10.96 -9.86
N ASN A 157 -2.47 10.00 -9.34
CA ASN A 157 -3.91 9.94 -9.56
C ASN A 157 -4.64 10.18 -8.24
N ILE A 158 -5.60 11.11 -8.28
CA ILE A 158 -6.53 11.35 -7.18
C ILE A 158 -7.78 10.53 -7.45
N ARG A 159 -8.10 9.60 -6.56
CA ARG A 159 -9.33 8.83 -6.62
C ARG A 159 -10.29 9.34 -5.56
N MET A 160 -11.52 9.59 -5.98
CA MET A 160 -12.59 10.02 -5.11
C MET A 160 -13.80 9.11 -5.30
N PHE A 161 -14.28 8.56 -4.19
CA PHE A 161 -15.51 7.78 -4.14
C PHE A 161 -16.66 8.69 -3.71
N MET A 162 -17.77 8.64 -4.43
CA MET A 162 -18.98 9.41 -4.14
C MET A 162 -20.14 8.47 -3.83
N PHE A 163 -20.82 8.70 -2.70
CA PHE A 163 -21.92 7.86 -2.22
C PHE A 163 -23.22 8.67 -2.11
N PRO A 164 -24.35 8.20 -2.67
CA PRO A 164 -25.67 8.81 -2.48
C PRO A 164 -26.00 8.95 -0.99
N SER A 165 -26.67 10.05 -0.60
CA SER A 165 -27.16 10.19 0.77
C SER A 165 -28.20 9.11 1.06
N LEU A 166 -27.98 8.34 2.12
CA LEU A 166 -28.86 7.25 2.56
C LEU A 166 -30.09 7.75 3.35
N GLU A 167 -30.55 9.00 3.16
CA GLU A 167 -31.84 9.44 3.70
C GLU A 167 -32.99 8.85 2.88
N GLY A 168 -33.27 7.57 3.11
CA GLY A 168 -34.34 6.83 2.43
C GLY A 168 -34.40 5.32 2.69
N PHE A 169 -33.47 4.75 3.48
CA PHE A 169 -33.63 3.39 4.02
C PHE A 169 -34.20 3.47 5.44
N GLY A 170 -35.50 3.74 5.52
CA GLY A 170 -36.30 3.80 6.75
C GLY A 170 -37.76 3.94 6.41
#